data_AF-A0A966PUM2-F1
#
_entry.id   AF-A0A966PUM2-F1
#
_cell.length_a   1.000
_cell.length_b   1.000
_cell.length_c   1.000
_cell.angle_alpha   90.00
_cell.angle_beta   90.00
_cell.angle_gamma   90.00
#
_symmetry.space_group_name_H-M   'P 1'
#
loop_
_entity.id
_entity.type
_entity.pdbx_description
1 polymer ?
#
loop_
_entity_poly.entity_id
_entity_poly.type
_entity_poly.pdbx_seq_one_letter_code
_entity_poly.pdbx_strand_id
1 'polypeptide(L)'
;MTTRNFRVNNGISVGDIVIDASTNKITGLSTSAPTADGDVANKKYVDDGLAGLSQNSITQGNSNVTVTDTGVGSVTIAADGSTYLTVAAAATTVANALTASTTLGVTGNTTLSGNLSLTGSNKTVTLSPTGTGTVAISPAGALTINPTTASAMDNVVIGANTAKAGTFTQVTVNGSNVNTDISPTGTGTVTIAPAGSLTMGTAGVTTTKRGNITATTANQTINLSPTGTGTVTISPAGSLTLGTSGQTAAFLGSVRVNGDITVDGEQFIVNTTTLSVEDNIIELNRNVSSNAGVPTFSGLKVNRGETSSATEQDVFWVWDESALDDGSSLTDSPGLAGGCWTALRGTTDNDSGPSAISSQESSLVDIRCRIIYATATSAQYADIAERFAADAVMTPGAVVMFGGAQEITETAEELSDKVFGVVSTQPAYMMNSGAGNNDSHPFVAMTGRTPVRVTGIVNKGDRLVSSSVKGTARAARTGESINPFHVIGRALESKSDAGIGLVNCFVQAKN
;
A
#
# COMPACT_ATOMS: atom_id res chain seq x y z
N MET A 1 134.09 -52.43 -46.06
CA MET A 1 133.32 -51.49 -45.21
C MET A 1 133.29 -52.06 -43.81
N THR A 2 133.85 -51.35 -42.83
CA THR A 2 134.06 -51.86 -41.46
C THR A 2 132.75 -51.96 -40.68
N THR A 3 132.07 -53.11 -40.74
CA THR A 3 131.01 -53.45 -39.78
C THR A 3 131.63 -54.11 -38.57
N ARG A 4 131.41 -53.45 -37.43
CA ARG A 4 131.95 -53.81 -36.11
C ARG A 4 131.30 -55.10 -35.60
N ASN A 5 132.10 -55.85 -34.84
CA ASN A 5 131.78 -57.17 -34.29
C ASN A 5 130.41 -57.24 -33.60
N PHE A 6 129.59 -58.20 -34.03
CA PHE A 6 128.38 -58.67 -33.36
C PHE A 6 128.80 -59.72 -32.32
N ARG A 7 128.67 -59.43 -31.02
CA ARG A 7 129.04 -60.38 -29.95
C ARG A 7 127.97 -60.43 -28.87
N VAL A 8 127.36 -61.61 -28.72
CA VAL A 8 126.71 -62.07 -27.48
C VAL A 8 127.14 -63.49 -27.15
N ASN A 9 127.22 -63.73 -25.84
CA ASN A 9 128.01 -64.76 -25.14
C ASN A 9 127.33 -66.13 -24.96
N ASN A 10 126.06 -66.31 -25.37
CA ASN A 10 125.36 -67.60 -25.40
C ASN A 10 124.05 -67.48 -26.19
N GLY A 11 123.61 -68.58 -26.83
CA GLY A 11 122.21 -68.77 -27.23
C GLY A 11 121.76 -68.12 -28.54
N ILE A 12 122.50 -68.28 -29.64
CA ILE A 12 121.98 -67.98 -30.98
C ILE A 12 121.55 -69.29 -31.67
N SER A 13 120.25 -69.52 -31.79
CA SER A 13 119.64 -70.55 -32.62
C SER A 13 118.83 -69.81 -33.69
N VAL A 14 119.29 -69.88 -34.94
CA VAL A 14 118.67 -69.17 -36.06
C VAL A 14 117.63 -70.08 -36.73
N GLY A 15 116.36 -69.88 -36.38
CA GLY A 15 115.22 -70.33 -37.19
C GLY A 15 114.85 -69.31 -38.27
N ASP A 16 113.67 -69.42 -38.87
CA ASP A 16 113.16 -68.55 -39.96
C ASP A 16 112.83 -67.10 -39.53
N ILE A 17 113.26 -66.67 -38.35
CA ILE A 17 112.97 -65.33 -37.82
C ILE A 17 113.83 -64.30 -38.54
N VAL A 18 113.17 -63.36 -39.21
CA VAL A 18 113.81 -62.22 -39.86
C VAL A 18 113.53 -60.96 -39.05
N ILE A 19 114.59 -60.37 -38.50
CA ILE A 19 114.54 -59.03 -37.91
C ILE A 19 114.99 -58.05 -38.99
N ASP A 20 114.02 -57.40 -39.63
CA ASP A 20 114.27 -56.39 -40.64
C ASP A 20 114.25 -55.00 -40.00
N ALA A 21 115.44 -54.49 -39.70
CA ALA A 21 115.63 -53.16 -39.16
C ALA A 21 115.23 -52.04 -40.15
N SER A 22 115.15 -52.32 -41.46
CA SER A 22 114.76 -51.32 -42.45
C SER A 22 113.25 -51.08 -42.46
N THR A 23 112.44 -52.11 -42.16
CA THR A 23 110.98 -52.01 -42.09
C THR A 23 110.44 -51.99 -40.66
N ASN A 24 111.32 -52.05 -39.64
CA ASN A 24 110.97 -52.21 -38.22
C ASN A 24 110.02 -53.40 -37.97
N LYS A 25 110.22 -54.50 -38.71
CA LYS A 25 109.40 -55.71 -38.61
C LYS A 25 110.22 -56.89 -38.14
N ILE A 26 109.59 -57.71 -37.30
CA ILE A 26 110.04 -59.06 -37.00
C ILE A 26 109.03 -60.00 -37.64
N THR A 27 109.50 -60.85 -38.56
CA THR A 27 108.67 -61.85 -39.26
C THR A 27 109.23 -63.25 -39.02
N GLY A 28 108.45 -64.29 -39.34
CA GLY A 28 108.84 -65.68 -39.08
C GLY A 28 108.59 -66.18 -37.66
N LEU A 29 107.94 -65.39 -36.79
CA LEU A 29 107.42 -65.88 -35.52
C LEU A 29 106.37 -66.97 -35.74
N SER A 30 106.27 -67.91 -34.79
CA SER A 30 105.23 -68.93 -34.79
C SER A 30 103.84 -68.30 -34.88
N THR A 31 102.95 -68.94 -35.65
CA THR A 31 101.52 -68.61 -35.70
C THR A 31 100.72 -69.26 -34.57
N SER A 32 101.32 -70.15 -33.79
CA SER A 32 100.70 -70.72 -32.59
C SER A 32 100.71 -69.70 -31.45
N ALA A 33 99.72 -69.80 -30.55
CA ALA A 33 99.66 -68.93 -29.39
C ALA A 33 100.93 -69.08 -28.52
N PRO A 34 101.48 -67.98 -27.97
CA PRO A 34 102.48 -68.03 -26.90
C PRO A 34 101.97 -68.87 -25.73
N THR A 35 102.87 -69.63 -25.09
CA THR A 35 102.49 -70.62 -24.05
C THR A 35 102.95 -70.25 -22.64
N ALA A 36 103.82 -69.25 -22.50
CA ALA A 36 104.31 -68.76 -21.23
C ALA A 36 104.41 -67.23 -21.20
N ASP A 37 104.37 -66.64 -20.00
CA ASP A 37 104.40 -65.18 -19.78
C ASP A 37 105.66 -64.50 -20.34
N GLY A 38 106.75 -65.25 -20.57
CA GLY A 38 108.00 -64.75 -21.16
C GLY A 38 108.07 -64.81 -22.68
N ASP A 39 107.09 -65.43 -23.34
CA ASP A 39 107.04 -65.52 -24.80
C ASP A 39 106.62 -64.18 -25.39
N VAL A 40 107.23 -63.80 -26.52
CA VAL A 40 106.81 -62.60 -27.26
C VAL A 40 105.41 -62.82 -27.86
N ALA A 41 104.48 -61.91 -27.58
CA ALA A 41 103.14 -61.97 -28.14
C ALA A 41 103.18 -61.80 -29.67
N ASN A 42 102.62 -62.76 -30.40
CA ASN A 42 102.40 -62.61 -31.83
C ASN A 42 101.08 -61.86 -32.11
N LYS A 43 100.95 -61.29 -33.32
CA LYS A 43 99.76 -60.51 -33.71
C LYS A 43 98.47 -61.33 -33.57
N LYS A 44 98.52 -62.63 -33.88
CA LYS A 44 97.37 -63.53 -33.80
C LYS A 44 96.84 -63.66 -32.38
N TYR A 45 97.70 -63.80 -31.37
CA TYR A 45 97.28 -63.89 -29.97
C TYR A 45 96.55 -62.63 -29.49
N VAL A 46 97.08 -61.45 -29.86
CA VAL A 46 96.44 -60.16 -29.51
C VAL A 46 95.11 -59.98 -30.23
N ASP A 47 95.04 -60.33 -31.52
CA ASP A 47 93.81 -60.23 -32.31
C ASP A 47 92.74 -61.21 -31.85
N ASP A 48 93.11 -62.45 -31.52
CA ASP A 48 92.18 -63.45 -31.00
C ASP A 48 91.63 -63.03 -29.62
N GLY A 49 92.47 -62.46 -28.75
CA GLY A 49 92.04 -61.90 -27.46
C GLY A 49 91.09 -60.72 -27.62
N LEU A 50 91.35 -59.83 -28.59
CA LEU A 50 90.48 -58.68 -28.89
C LEU A 50 89.18 -59.11 -29.58
N ALA A 51 89.22 -60.13 -30.44
CA ALA A 51 88.04 -60.68 -31.12
C ALA A 51 87.03 -61.33 -30.15
N GLY A 52 87.47 -61.71 -28.94
CA GLY A 52 86.59 -62.17 -27.87
C GLY A 52 85.75 -61.07 -27.22
N LEU A 53 86.08 -59.79 -27.45
CA LEU A 53 85.27 -58.65 -26.99
C LEU A 53 84.25 -58.28 -28.07
N SER A 54 82.96 -58.28 -27.71
CA SER A 54 81.90 -57.89 -28.65
C SER A 54 82.02 -56.40 -29.01
N GLN A 55 82.02 -56.09 -30.30
CA GLN A 55 82.09 -54.71 -30.82
C GLN A 55 80.71 -54.04 -30.95
N ASN A 56 79.63 -54.82 -30.82
CA ASN A 56 78.27 -54.37 -31.14
C ASN A 56 77.27 -54.55 -30.00
N SER A 57 77.66 -55.25 -28.92
CA SER A 57 76.74 -55.55 -27.81
C SER A 57 77.48 -55.80 -26.50
N ILE A 58 76.84 -55.43 -25.39
CA ILE A 58 77.25 -55.83 -24.04
C ILE A 58 76.19 -56.81 -23.52
N THR A 59 76.56 -58.08 -23.35
CA THR A 59 75.66 -59.13 -22.86
C THR A 59 76.20 -59.71 -21.57
N GLN A 60 75.56 -59.44 -20.43
CA GLN A 60 76.01 -59.91 -19.10
C GLN A 60 75.00 -60.87 -18.42
N GLY A 61 74.00 -61.35 -19.17
CA GLY A 61 73.00 -62.31 -18.67
C GLY A 61 72.14 -61.73 -17.55
N ASN A 62 72.05 -62.44 -16.42
CA ASN A 62 71.29 -62.07 -15.22
C ASN A 62 72.11 -61.32 -14.16
N SER A 63 73.34 -60.93 -14.50
CA SER A 63 74.20 -60.12 -13.63
C SER A 63 74.01 -58.62 -13.93
N ASN A 64 74.65 -57.76 -13.13
CA ASN A 64 74.58 -56.32 -13.29
C ASN A 64 75.66 -55.74 -14.23
N VAL A 65 75.26 -55.08 -15.31
CA VAL A 65 76.15 -54.13 -16.00
C VAL A 65 76.23 -52.86 -15.16
N THR A 66 77.30 -52.72 -14.38
CA THR A 66 77.51 -51.52 -13.56
C THR A 66 78.39 -50.53 -14.31
N VAL A 67 77.81 -49.37 -14.67
CA VAL A 67 78.58 -48.22 -15.16
C VAL A 67 78.80 -47.29 -13.98
N THR A 68 80.03 -47.23 -13.47
CA THR A 68 80.39 -46.33 -12.38
C THR A 68 81.04 -45.09 -12.98
N ASP A 69 80.41 -43.93 -12.78
CA ASP A 69 81.09 -42.64 -12.95
C ASP A 69 81.39 -42.08 -11.55
N THR A 70 82.67 -41.93 -11.22
CA THR A 70 83.12 -41.38 -9.93
C THR A 70 83.18 -39.84 -9.93
N GLY A 71 82.84 -39.20 -11.06
CA GLY A 71 82.81 -37.75 -11.23
C GLY A 71 81.39 -37.16 -11.36
N VAL A 72 81.30 -35.94 -11.91
CA VAL A 72 80.04 -35.21 -12.20
C VAL A 72 79.56 -35.43 -13.65
N GLY A 73 79.98 -36.51 -14.29
CA GLY A 73 79.64 -36.81 -15.68
C GLY A 73 78.25 -37.43 -15.84
N SER A 74 77.93 -37.79 -17.08
CA SER A 74 76.66 -38.39 -17.45
C SER A 74 76.88 -39.69 -18.21
N VAL A 75 76.02 -40.68 -17.97
CA VAL A 75 75.90 -41.83 -18.86
C VAL A 75 74.98 -41.44 -20.02
N THR A 76 75.57 -41.16 -21.18
CA THR A 76 74.82 -40.81 -22.39
C THR A 76 74.66 -42.04 -23.28
N ILE A 77 73.43 -42.44 -23.54
CA ILE A 77 73.11 -43.45 -24.56
C ILE A 77 72.79 -42.68 -25.85
N ALA A 78 73.75 -42.61 -26.78
CA ALA A 78 73.52 -42.10 -28.12
C ALA A 78 73.03 -43.25 -29.02
N ALA A 79 71.75 -43.24 -29.38
CA ALA A 79 71.23 -44.14 -30.41
C ALA A 79 71.28 -43.43 -31.77
N ASP A 80 71.69 -44.14 -32.83
CA ASP A 80 71.48 -43.65 -34.19
C ASP A 80 70.03 -43.94 -34.63
N GLY A 81 69.46 -43.04 -35.44
CA GLY A 81 68.10 -43.19 -35.97
C GLY A 81 66.98 -42.89 -34.96
N SER A 82 65.77 -43.35 -35.28
CA SER A 82 64.52 -42.93 -34.63
C SER A 82 64.12 -43.73 -33.37
N THR A 83 65.03 -44.54 -32.80
CA THR A 83 64.67 -45.48 -31.71
C THR A 83 65.36 -45.11 -30.39
N TYR A 84 64.55 -44.91 -29.35
CA TYR A 84 64.99 -44.56 -27.97
C TYR A 84 65.26 -45.82 -27.13
N LEU A 85 65.88 -45.63 -25.96
CA LEU A 85 66.05 -46.66 -24.92
C LEU A 85 64.74 -47.44 -24.69
N THR A 86 64.73 -48.73 -25.04
CA THR A 86 63.61 -49.63 -24.76
C THR A 86 63.95 -50.46 -23.53
N VAL A 87 63.25 -50.22 -22.41
CA VAL A 87 63.35 -51.05 -21.21
C VAL A 87 62.19 -52.04 -21.22
N ALA A 88 62.45 -53.28 -21.61
CA ALA A 88 61.43 -54.33 -21.70
C ALA A 88 61.00 -54.92 -20.33
N ALA A 89 61.39 -54.28 -19.22
CA ALA A 89 61.03 -54.70 -17.88
C ALA A 89 59.65 -54.15 -17.47
N ALA A 90 58.96 -54.86 -16.56
CA ALA A 90 57.63 -54.46 -16.08
C ALA A 90 57.62 -53.12 -15.31
N ALA A 91 58.78 -52.63 -14.86
CA ALA A 91 58.92 -51.35 -14.18
C ALA A 91 60.31 -50.74 -14.39
N THR A 92 60.36 -49.41 -14.47
CA THR A 92 61.58 -48.60 -14.42
C THR A 92 61.49 -47.70 -13.20
N THR A 93 62.50 -47.70 -12.33
CA THR A 93 62.57 -46.81 -11.17
C THR A 93 63.55 -45.68 -11.45
N VAL A 94 63.09 -44.42 -11.38
CA VAL A 94 63.94 -43.23 -11.41
C VAL A 94 63.90 -42.61 -10.02
N ALA A 95 65.03 -42.62 -9.31
CA ALA A 95 65.06 -42.30 -7.88
C ALA A 95 64.84 -40.82 -7.55
N ASN A 96 65.02 -39.90 -8.50
CA ASN A 96 64.95 -38.46 -8.23
C ASN A 96 63.99 -37.72 -9.17
N ALA A 97 64.38 -37.51 -10.43
CA ALA A 97 63.57 -36.76 -11.39
C ALA A 97 63.60 -37.41 -12.77
N LEU A 98 62.43 -37.48 -13.41
CA LEU A 98 62.29 -37.79 -14.83
C LEU A 98 61.88 -36.51 -15.57
N THR A 99 62.76 -35.99 -16.42
CA THR A 99 62.51 -34.80 -17.23
C THR A 99 62.29 -35.19 -18.69
N ALA A 100 61.09 -34.96 -19.23
CA ALA A 100 60.80 -35.10 -20.65
C ALA A 100 60.78 -33.71 -21.31
N SER A 101 61.48 -33.50 -22.42
CA SER A 101 61.55 -32.18 -23.09
C SER A 101 60.28 -31.80 -23.85
N THR A 102 59.45 -32.78 -24.21
CA THR A 102 58.22 -32.57 -24.99
C THR A 102 57.00 -33.23 -24.31
N THR A 103 56.92 -34.56 -24.33
CA THR A 103 55.75 -35.30 -23.86
C THR A 103 56.16 -36.52 -23.04
N LEU A 104 55.54 -36.69 -21.88
CA LEU A 104 55.54 -37.96 -21.14
C LEU A 104 54.23 -38.70 -21.46
N GLY A 105 54.25 -39.58 -22.44
CA GLY A 105 53.09 -40.41 -22.81
C GLY A 105 53.07 -41.70 -22.01
N VAL A 106 51.95 -42.00 -21.33
CA VAL A 106 51.70 -43.32 -20.75
C VAL A 106 50.43 -43.89 -21.36
N THR A 107 50.44 -45.19 -21.68
CA THR A 107 49.25 -45.89 -22.19
C THR A 107 48.32 -46.35 -21.06
N GLY A 108 48.81 -46.35 -19.82
CA GLY A 108 48.07 -46.76 -18.62
C GLY A 108 47.72 -45.60 -17.68
N ASN A 109 47.57 -45.90 -16.39
CA ASN A 109 47.32 -44.89 -15.38
C ASN A 109 48.62 -44.14 -14.99
N THR A 110 48.53 -42.82 -14.84
CA THR A 110 49.55 -42.05 -14.12
C THR A 110 49.05 -41.84 -12.71
N THR A 111 49.68 -42.48 -11.72
CA THR A 111 49.40 -42.21 -10.29
C THR A 111 50.50 -41.29 -9.76
N LEU A 112 50.18 -40.03 -9.46
CA LEU A 112 51.08 -39.15 -8.70
C LEU A 112 50.71 -39.22 -7.22
N SER A 113 51.66 -39.60 -6.37
CA SER A 113 51.48 -39.64 -4.91
C SER A 113 51.70 -38.27 -4.24
N GLY A 114 51.90 -37.22 -5.03
CA GLY A 114 52.14 -35.84 -4.57
C GLY A 114 51.50 -34.82 -5.50
N ASN A 115 51.93 -33.56 -5.41
CA ASN A 115 51.32 -32.47 -6.16
C ASN A 115 51.70 -32.51 -7.65
N LEU A 116 50.74 -32.29 -8.52
CA LEU A 116 50.99 -31.84 -9.89
C LEU A 116 51.23 -30.32 -9.86
N SER A 117 52.49 -29.89 -9.97
CA SER A 117 52.84 -28.47 -10.07
C SER A 117 53.20 -28.12 -11.52
N LEU A 118 52.48 -27.17 -12.12
CA LEU A 118 52.78 -26.61 -13.44
C LEU A 118 53.26 -25.18 -13.27
N THR A 119 54.57 -24.99 -13.12
CA THR A 119 55.19 -23.67 -13.01
C THR A 119 55.49 -23.09 -14.40
N GLY A 120 55.00 -21.88 -14.70
CA GLY A 120 55.26 -21.15 -15.95
C GLY A 120 54.00 -20.52 -16.56
N SER A 121 54.17 -19.52 -17.43
CA SER A 121 53.04 -18.83 -18.09
C SER A 121 52.28 -19.77 -19.06
N ASN A 122 50.94 -19.70 -19.07
CA ASN A 122 50.04 -20.35 -20.05
C ASN A 122 50.11 -21.90 -20.13
N LYS A 123 50.12 -22.60 -18.99
CA LYS A 123 49.96 -24.07 -18.97
C LYS A 123 48.51 -24.43 -18.63
N THR A 124 47.76 -24.95 -19.60
CA THR A 124 46.40 -25.48 -19.39
C THR A 124 46.47 -26.91 -18.86
N VAL A 125 45.69 -27.20 -17.81
CA VAL A 125 45.37 -28.59 -17.42
C VAL A 125 44.09 -28.99 -18.14
N THR A 126 44.23 -29.77 -19.21
CA THR A 126 43.08 -30.34 -19.93
C THR A 126 42.78 -31.73 -19.37
N LEU A 127 41.73 -31.84 -18.56
CA LEU A 127 41.19 -33.12 -18.09
C LEU A 127 40.04 -33.54 -19.02
N SER A 128 40.36 -34.27 -20.09
CA SER A 128 39.40 -34.69 -21.12
C SER A 128 39.34 -36.22 -21.24
N PRO A 129 38.69 -36.93 -20.30
CA PRO A 129 38.42 -38.35 -20.49
C PRO A 129 37.55 -38.53 -21.74
N THR A 130 38.04 -39.27 -22.73
CA THR A 130 37.32 -39.52 -24.01
C THR A 130 36.35 -40.71 -23.93
N GLY A 131 35.86 -41.05 -22.72
CA GLY A 131 34.97 -42.18 -22.43
C GLY A 131 34.11 -41.95 -21.18
N THR A 132 33.58 -43.01 -20.56
CA THR A 132 32.73 -42.94 -19.35
C THR A 132 33.47 -42.61 -18.05
N GLY A 133 34.74 -42.20 -18.14
CA GLY A 133 35.59 -41.91 -16.99
C GLY A 133 35.17 -40.63 -16.26
N THR A 134 35.14 -40.67 -14.94
CA THR A 134 34.85 -39.51 -14.08
C THR A 134 36.14 -38.83 -13.64
N VAL A 135 36.17 -37.49 -13.66
CA VAL A 135 37.21 -36.71 -12.95
C VAL A 135 36.75 -36.55 -11.50
N ALA A 136 37.33 -37.34 -10.59
CA ALA A 136 37.01 -37.29 -9.16
C ALA A 136 38.15 -36.60 -8.38
N ILE A 137 37.81 -35.60 -7.56
CA ILE A 137 38.73 -35.01 -6.58
C ILE A 137 38.50 -35.75 -5.26
N SER A 138 39.46 -36.57 -4.84
CA SER A 138 39.35 -37.44 -3.64
C SER A 138 40.64 -37.39 -2.79
N PRO A 139 40.55 -37.36 -1.45
CA PRO A 139 39.32 -37.30 -0.64
C PRO A 139 38.59 -35.95 -0.82
N ALA A 140 37.30 -35.88 -0.48
CA ALA A 140 36.42 -34.74 -0.72
C ALA A 140 37.01 -33.41 -0.20
N GLY A 141 37.75 -32.73 -1.07
CA GLY A 141 38.31 -31.40 -0.86
C GLY A 141 37.61 -30.41 -1.77
N ALA A 142 37.47 -29.16 -1.32
CA ALA A 142 36.90 -28.10 -2.13
C ALA A 142 37.76 -27.84 -3.39
N LEU A 143 37.11 -27.65 -4.53
CA LEU A 143 37.76 -27.04 -5.69
C LEU A 143 37.96 -25.54 -5.42
N THR A 144 39.15 -25.16 -4.97
CA THR A 144 39.51 -23.75 -4.77
C THR A 144 39.99 -23.15 -6.09
N ILE A 145 39.18 -22.27 -6.68
CA ILE A 145 39.55 -21.44 -7.84
C ILE A 145 39.87 -20.04 -7.31
N ASN A 146 41.15 -19.69 -7.22
CA ASN A 146 41.61 -18.42 -6.65
C ASN A 146 42.50 -17.66 -7.66
N PRO A 147 41.91 -17.00 -8.67
CA PRO A 147 42.69 -16.26 -9.66
C PRO A 147 43.34 -15.04 -8.99
N THR A 148 44.65 -14.88 -9.16
CA THR A 148 45.42 -13.74 -8.60
C THR A 148 45.18 -12.42 -9.36
N THR A 149 44.44 -12.47 -10.47
CA THR A 149 44.03 -11.32 -11.28
C THR A 149 42.55 -11.47 -11.62
N ALA A 150 41.76 -10.42 -11.39
CA ALA A 150 40.33 -10.41 -11.70
C ALA A 150 40.10 -10.76 -13.18
N SER A 151 39.37 -11.85 -13.42
CA SER A 151 38.93 -12.29 -14.75
C SER A 151 37.63 -13.08 -14.60
N ALA A 152 36.83 -13.14 -15.66
CA ALA A 152 35.58 -13.86 -15.65
C ALA A 152 35.80 -15.36 -15.36
N MET A 153 35.07 -15.89 -14.38
CA MET A 153 34.87 -17.33 -14.25
C MET A 153 33.73 -17.73 -15.18
N ASP A 154 34.01 -17.84 -16.48
CA ASP A 154 33.03 -18.31 -17.46
C ASP A 154 32.91 -19.84 -17.43
N ASN A 155 31.70 -20.34 -17.69
CA ASN A 155 31.40 -21.77 -17.85
C ASN A 155 31.55 -22.66 -16.60
N VAL A 156 31.59 -22.08 -15.40
CA VAL A 156 31.46 -22.84 -14.15
C VAL A 156 29.98 -23.19 -13.93
N VAL A 157 29.57 -24.32 -14.52
CA VAL A 157 28.24 -24.88 -14.34
C VAL A 157 28.21 -25.65 -13.01
N ILE A 158 27.69 -25.01 -11.95
CA ILE A 158 27.45 -25.66 -10.65
C ILE A 158 26.04 -26.26 -10.67
N GLY A 159 25.95 -27.55 -10.97
CA GLY A 159 24.69 -28.28 -11.16
C GLY A 159 24.59 -28.80 -12.58
N ALA A 160 24.30 -30.10 -12.75
CA ALA A 160 24.39 -30.82 -14.02
C ALA A 160 23.69 -30.14 -15.21
N ASN A 161 24.10 -30.53 -16.42
CA ASN A 161 23.59 -30.16 -17.75
C ASN A 161 22.08 -30.45 -17.93
N THR A 162 21.45 -31.06 -16.94
CA THR A 162 20.01 -31.25 -16.81
C THR A 162 19.59 -30.47 -15.56
N ALA A 163 18.74 -29.45 -15.73
CA ALA A 163 18.24 -28.64 -14.63
C ALA A 163 17.70 -29.54 -13.49
N LYS A 164 18.44 -29.60 -12.38
CA LYS A 164 17.98 -30.20 -11.12
C LYS A 164 17.90 -29.07 -10.10
N ALA A 165 16.92 -29.15 -9.20
CA ALA A 165 16.79 -28.17 -8.12
C ALA A 165 18.09 -28.09 -7.31
N GLY A 166 18.69 -26.89 -7.24
CA GLY A 166 19.83 -26.58 -6.40
C GLY A 166 19.41 -25.61 -5.30
N THR A 167 19.80 -25.88 -4.06
CA THR A 167 19.56 -25.00 -2.91
C THR A 167 20.88 -24.33 -2.53
N PHE A 168 20.94 -23.01 -2.61
CA PHE A 168 22.04 -22.23 -2.04
C PHE A 168 21.64 -21.80 -0.62
N THR A 169 22.45 -22.13 0.38
CA THR A 169 22.25 -21.66 1.76
C THR A 169 22.64 -20.19 1.92
N GLN A 170 23.56 -19.68 1.09
CA GLN A 170 23.98 -18.29 1.04
C GLN A 170 24.51 -17.95 -0.36
N VAL A 171 24.12 -16.78 -0.88
CA VAL A 171 24.75 -16.14 -2.05
C VAL A 171 25.25 -14.79 -1.57
N THR A 172 26.58 -14.63 -1.47
CA THR A 172 27.22 -13.37 -1.06
C THR A 172 27.99 -12.80 -2.23
N VAL A 173 27.68 -11.56 -2.59
CA VAL A 173 28.36 -10.81 -3.64
C VAL A 173 28.96 -9.57 -3.02
N ASN A 174 30.29 -9.54 -2.89
CA ASN A 174 31.02 -8.43 -2.28
C ASN A 174 31.65 -7.55 -3.39
N GLY A 175 31.14 -6.34 -3.59
CA GLY A 175 31.74 -5.35 -4.50
C GLY A 175 30.88 -4.11 -4.70
N SER A 176 31.51 -2.94 -4.90
CA SER A 176 30.80 -1.74 -5.34
C SER A 176 30.34 -1.92 -6.79
N ASN A 177 29.02 -1.87 -7.04
CA ASN A 177 28.37 -1.99 -8.36
C ASN A 177 28.26 -3.40 -8.97
N VAL A 178 28.03 -4.45 -8.17
CA VAL A 178 27.74 -5.78 -8.74
C VAL A 178 26.22 -5.97 -8.88
N ASN A 179 25.75 -6.17 -10.11
CA ASN A 179 24.38 -6.61 -10.37
C ASN A 179 24.30 -8.12 -10.07
N THR A 180 23.43 -8.53 -9.14
CA THR A 180 23.15 -9.94 -8.87
C THR A 180 21.84 -10.31 -9.55
N ASP A 181 21.91 -10.64 -10.84
CA ASP A 181 20.75 -11.11 -11.58
C ASP A 181 20.48 -12.59 -11.26
N ILE A 182 19.44 -12.85 -10.46
CA ILE A 182 18.86 -14.19 -10.31
C ILE A 182 17.71 -14.31 -11.32
N SER A 183 18.04 -14.76 -12.53
CA SER A 183 17.14 -14.81 -13.67
C SER A 183 16.92 -16.26 -14.13
N PRO A 184 16.04 -17.05 -13.47
CA PRO A 184 15.76 -18.41 -13.91
C PRO A 184 15.19 -18.39 -15.34
N THR A 185 15.89 -19.00 -16.28
CA THR A 185 15.43 -19.14 -17.67
C THR A 185 14.48 -20.34 -17.79
N GLY A 186 13.22 -20.16 -17.38
CA GLY A 186 12.19 -21.22 -17.42
C GLY A 186 11.01 -20.91 -16.49
N THR A 187 10.22 -21.94 -16.13
CA THR A 187 9.12 -21.81 -15.14
C THR A 187 9.60 -21.79 -13.67
N GLY A 188 10.92 -21.67 -13.45
CA GLY A 188 11.51 -21.69 -12.11
C GLY A 188 11.15 -20.45 -11.31
N THR A 189 10.75 -20.64 -10.04
CA THR A 189 10.51 -19.57 -9.08
C THR A 189 11.71 -19.40 -8.14
N VAL A 190 12.02 -18.16 -7.76
CA VAL A 190 12.96 -17.90 -6.66
C VAL A 190 12.18 -17.98 -5.35
N THR A 191 12.40 -19.04 -4.58
CA THR A 191 11.72 -19.28 -3.29
C THR A 191 12.71 -19.07 -2.15
N ILE A 192 12.45 -18.10 -1.26
CA ILE A 192 13.23 -17.91 -0.01
C ILE A 192 12.56 -18.74 1.08
N ALA A 193 13.20 -19.83 1.53
CA ALA A 193 12.62 -20.73 2.52
C ALA A 193 13.59 -21.04 3.68
N PRO A 194 13.09 -21.13 4.94
CA PRO A 194 11.72 -20.80 5.35
C PRO A 194 11.59 -19.30 5.70
N ALA A 195 10.61 -18.60 5.10
CA ALA A 195 10.10 -17.28 5.50
C ALA A 195 11.11 -16.13 5.74
N GLY A 196 12.24 -16.10 5.03
CA GLY A 196 13.18 -14.97 5.08
C GLY A 196 12.69 -13.75 4.31
N SER A 197 12.99 -12.54 4.77
CA SER A 197 12.79 -11.30 4.01
C SER A 197 13.85 -11.17 2.92
N LEU A 198 13.44 -10.79 1.71
CA LEU A 198 14.39 -10.24 0.73
C LEU A 198 14.72 -8.80 1.14
N THR A 199 15.81 -8.62 1.89
CA THR A 199 16.32 -7.28 2.20
C THR A 199 16.95 -6.68 0.95
N MET A 200 16.33 -5.64 0.39
CA MET A 200 16.85 -4.90 -0.75
C MET A 200 17.41 -3.56 -0.29
N GLY A 201 18.70 -3.33 -0.51
CA GLY A 201 19.36 -2.06 -0.23
C GLY A 201 20.00 -1.95 1.15
N THR A 202 20.72 -0.85 1.36
CA THR A 202 21.28 -0.41 2.64
C THR A 202 20.52 0.84 3.10
N ALA A 203 20.35 1.03 4.42
CA ALA A 203 19.70 2.23 4.95
C ALA A 203 20.33 3.51 4.38
N GLY A 204 19.51 4.42 3.86
CA GLY A 204 19.95 5.67 3.22
C GLY A 204 20.41 5.54 1.75
N VAL A 205 20.36 4.34 1.15
CA VAL A 205 20.78 4.10 -0.25
C VAL A 205 19.57 3.77 -1.13
N THR A 206 19.38 4.54 -2.20
CA THR A 206 18.33 4.29 -3.21
C THR A 206 18.52 2.92 -3.85
N THR A 207 17.51 2.05 -3.75
CA THR A 207 17.50 0.73 -4.39
C THR A 207 16.37 0.66 -5.40
N THR A 208 16.71 0.45 -6.67
CA THR A 208 15.74 0.46 -7.78
C THR A 208 15.45 -0.96 -8.25
N LYS A 209 14.22 -1.45 -8.06
CA LYS A 209 13.73 -2.65 -8.76
C LYS A 209 13.12 -2.23 -10.10
N ARG A 210 13.59 -2.82 -11.21
CA ARG A 210 12.96 -2.68 -12.53
C ARG A 210 11.98 -3.84 -12.74
N GLY A 211 10.76 -3.54 -13.21
CA GLY A 211 9.69 -4.53 -13.45
C GLY A 211 8.69 -4.68 -12.30
N ASN A 212 7.73 -5.59 -12.47
CA ASN A 212 6.58 -5.75 -11.57
C ASN A 212 6.94 -6.61 -10.34
N ILE A 213 6.26 -6.35 -9.22
CA ILE A 213 6.12 -7.32 -8.12
C ILE A 213 4.71 -7.90 -8.24
N THR A 214 4.59 -9.18 -8.58
CA THR A 214 3.29 -9.82 -8.83
C THR A 214 3.09 -10.99 -7.89
N ALA A 215 1.96 -10.99 -7.17
CA ALA A 215 1.41 -12.16 -6.50
C ALA A 215 0.47 -12.87 -7.49
N THR A 216 0.83 -14.07 -7.94
CA THR A 216 0.15 -14.78 -9.05
C THR A 216 -0.85 -15.85 -8.60
N THR A 217 -0.98 -16.09 -7.30
CA THR A 217 -1.93 -17.05 -6.72
C THR A 217 -2.74 -16.41 -5.60
N ALA A 218 -3.91 -16.99 -5.30
CA ALA A 218 -4.79 -16.51 -4.25
C ALA A 218 -4.10 -16.47 -2.87
N ASN A 219 -4.51 -15.51 -2.02
CA ASN A 219 -4.02 -15.32 -0.65
C ASN A 219 -2.52 -15.01 -0.50
N GLN A 220 -1.85 -14.60 -1.57
CA GLN A 220 -0.49 -14.08 -1.49
C GLN A 220 -0.50 -12.59 -1.10
N THR A 221 0.35 -12.22 -0.14
CA THR A 221 0.49 -10.85 0.34
C THR A 221 1.83 -10.27 -0.10
N ILE A 222 1.82 -9.05 -0.63
CA ILE A 222 3.03 -8.24 -0.82
C ILE A 222 3.09 -7.27 0.35
N ASN A 223 3.98 -7.52 1.32
CA ASN A 223 4.18 -6.61 2.45
C ASN A 223 5.26 -5.57 2.10
N LEU A 224 4.87 -4.29 2.09
CA LEU A 224 5.77 -3.15 1.91
C LEU A 224 5.82 -2.37 3.24
N SER A 225 6.65 -2.84 4.18
CA SER A 225 6.79 -2.23 5.52
C SER A 225 8.24 -1.80 5.76
N PRO A 226 8.58 -0.51 5.54
CA PRO A 226 9.88 -0.01 5.98
C PRO A 226 9.96 -0.09 7.51
N THR A 227 11.11 -0.48 8.05
CA THR A 227 11.34 -0.45 9.51
C THR A 227 11.50 1.00 9.98
N GLY A 228 10.89 1.38 11.11
CA GLY A 228 11.03 2.72 11.71
C GLY A 228 10.05 3.78 11.18
N THR A 229 10.49 5.02 11.00
CA THR A 229 9.67 6.15 10.51
C THR A 229 9.62 6.27 8.98
N GLY A 230 9.99 5.21 8.26
CA GLY A 230 10.08 5.22 6.81
C GLY A 230 8.70 5.32 6.14
N THR A 231 8.66 5.93 4.95
CA THR A 231 7.45 6.05 4.13
C THR A 231 7.53 5.13 2.91
N VAL A 232 6.41 4.59 2.47
CA VAL A 232 6.29 3.97 1.14
C VAL A 232 5.82 5.05 0.17
N THR A 233 6.68 5.47 -0.74
CA THR A 233 6.34 6.47 -1.76
C THR A 233 5.99 5.78 -3.08
N ILE A 234 4.77 6.00 -3.57
CA ILE A 234 4.32 5.54 -4.89
C ILE A 234 4.13 6.77 -5.78
N SER A 235 5.08 7.01 -6.70
CA SER A 235 5.09 8.17 -7.61
C SER A 235 5.05 7.71 -9.07
N PRO A 236 3.93 7.14 -9.54
CA PRO A 236 3.78 6.72 -10.92
C PRO A 236 3.79 7.95 -11.84
N ALA A 237 4.30 7.79 -13.06
CA ALA A 237 4.16 8.81 -14.10
C ALA A 237 2.72 8.93 -14.65
N GLY A 238 1.84 7.98 -14.30
CA GLY A 238 0.42 7.95 -14.63
C GLY A 238 -0.45 7.72 -13.39
N SER A 239 -1.64 7.15 -13.58
CA SER A 239 -2.58 6.90 -12.47
C SER A 239 -2.14 5.74 -11.57
N LEU A 240 -2.47 5.85 -10.28
CA LEU A 240 -2.43 4.74 -9.34
C LEU A 240 -3.81 4.07 -9.31
N THR A 241 -3.87 2.77 -9.59
CA THR A 241 -5.08 1.94 -9.41
C THR A 241 -4.91 1.09 -8.17
N LEU A 242 -5.85 1.20 -7.22
CA LEU A 242 -5.88 0.40 -5.99
C LEU A 242 -7.08 -0.55 -6.04
N GLY A 243 -6.82 -1.86 -6.11
CA GLY A 243 -7.85 -2.89 -6.23
C GLY A 243 -8.32 -3.14 -7.67
N THR A 244 -9.33 -4.01 -7.81
CA THR A 244 -10.04 -4.33 -9.06
C THR A 244 -11.52 -4.06 -8.91
N SER A 245 -12.28 -3.98 -10.01
CA SER A 245 -13.73 -3.81 -9.96
C SER A 245 -14.41 -4.85 -9.05
N GLY A 246 -15.39 -4.39 -8.26
CA GLY A 246 -16.15 -5.23 -7.32
C GLY A 246 -15.45 -5.55 -6.00
N GLN A 247 -14.18 -5.15 -5.82
CA GLN A 247 -13.43 -5.38 -4.58
C GLN A 247 -13.26 -4.10 -3.76
N THR A 248 -13.27 -4.22 -2.43
CA THR A 248 -13.00 -3.10 -1.52
C THR A 248 -11.51 -2.87 -1.35
N ALA A 249 -11.04 -1.65 -1.61
CA ALA A 249 -9.74 -1.18 -1.14
C ALA A 249 -9.90 -0.56 0.25
N ALA A 250 -9.39 -1.23 1.29
CA ALA A 250 -9.53 -0.78 2.68
C ALA A 250 -8.27 -0.04 3.18
N PHE A 251 -8.46 1.09 3.87
CA PHE A 251 -7.42 1.80 4.60
C PHE A 251 -7.71 1.68 6.10
N LEU A 252 -6.79 1.04 6.84
CA LEU A 252 -7.01 0.75 8.27
C LEU A 252 -6.69 1.94 9.21
N GLY A 253 -6.06 2.99 8.68
CA GLY A 253 -5.71 4.20 9.41
C GLY A 253 -6.35 5.45 8.80
N SER A 254 -5.98 6.62 9.33
CA SER A 254 -6.42 7.90 8.79
C SER A 254 -5.97 8.09 7.34
N VAL A 255 -6.88 8.57 6.50
CA VAL A 255 -6.60 8.95 5.12
C VAL A 255 -6.58 10.48 5.04
N ARG A 256 -5.52 11.03 4.43
CA ARG A 256 -5.42 12.45 4.10
C ARG A 256 -5.20 12.59 2.61
N VAL A 257 -6.02 13.43 1.96
CA VAL A 257 -5.89 13.78 0.55
C VAL A 257 -5.56 15.25 0.47
N ASN A 258 -4.43 15.60 -0.16
CA ASN A 258 -3.99 16.98 -0.29
C ASN A 258 -4.57 17.68 -1.53
N GLY A 259 -5.09 16.91 -2.48
CA GLY A 259 -5.80 17.40 -3.65
C GLY A 259 -7.29 17.09 -3.55
N ASP A 260 -7.95 17.14 -4.70
CA ASP A 260 -9.38 16.92 -4.80
C ASP A 260 -9.74 15.43 -4.64
N ILE A 261 -10.96 15.19 -4.14
CA ILE A 261 -11.58 13.87 -4.12
C ILE A 261 -12.74 13.89 -5.10
N THR A 262 -12.71 12.98 -6.07
CA THR A 262 -13.83 12.70 -6.97
C THR A 262 -14.32 11.27 -6.72
N VAL A 263 -15.63 11.08 -6.58
CA VAL A 263 -16.26 9.78 -6.36
C VAL A 263 -17.21 9.49 -7.52
N ASP A 264 -16.76 8.69 -8.49
CA ASP A 264 -17.56 8.27 -9.65
C ASP A 264 -18.44 7.03 -9.37
N GLY A 265 -18.89 6.90 -8.11
CA GLY A 265 -19.77 5.82 -7.65
C GLY A 265 -21.22 6.29 -7.49
N GLU A 266 -22.11 5.36 -7.13
CA GLU A 266 -23.52 5.69 -6.86
C GLU A 266 -23.71 6.46 -5.53
N GLN A 267 -22.82 6.27 -4.55
CA GLN A 267 -22.96 6.78 -3.19
C GLN A 267 -21.64 7.26 -2.59
N PHE A 268 -21.71 8.31 -1.78
CA PHE A 268 -20.66 8.75 -0.87
C PHE A 268 -21.15 8.63 0.57
N ILE A 269 -20.65 7.63 1.31
CA ILE A 269 -21.08 7.32 2.68
C ILE A 269 -19.96 7.69 3.66
N VAL A 270 -20.28 8.55 4.64
CA VAL A 270 -19.34 8.97 5.68
C VAL A 270 -19.88 8.61 7.06
N ASN A 271 -19.50 7.45 7.57
CA ASN A 271 -19.88 6.97 8.89
C ASN A 271 -18.94 7.52 9.97
N THR A 272 -19.17 8.78 10.35
CA THR A 272 -18.39 9.51 11.36
C THR A 272 -19.30 10.03 12.48
N THR A 273 -18.72 10.27 13.67
CA THR A 273 -19.43 10.98 14.75
C THR A 273 -19.61 12.47 14.43
N THR A 274 -18.74 13.03 13.59
CA THR A 274 -18.74 14.45 13.23
C THR A 274 -18.26 14.62 11.81
N LEU A 275 -19.09 15.28 11.00
CA LEU A 275 -18.72 15.80 9.68
C LEU A 275 -18.49 17.31 9.82
N SER A 276 -17.31 17.77 9.42
CA SER A 276 -16.99 19.20 9.33
C SER A 276 -16.78 19.55 7.87
N VAL A 277 -17.44 20.60 7.41
CA VAL A 277 -17.27 21.18 6.07
C VAL A 277 -16.80 22.61 6.28
N GLU A 278 -15.57 22.90 5.88
CA GLU A 278 -14.98 24.25 6.03
C GLU A 278 -15.28 25.16 4.83
N ASP A 279 -16.00 24.63 3.83
CA ASP A 279 -16.44 25.39 2.67
C ASP A 279 -17.66 26.26 2.98
N ASN A 280 -17.77 27.37 2.24
CA ASN A 280 -18.88 28.31 2.34
C ASN A 280 -20.16 27.82 1.65
N ILE A 281 -20.05 26.90 0.68
CA ILE A 281 -21.16 26.44 -0.15
C ILE A 281 -21.12 24.91 -0.25
N ILE A 282 -22.27 24.29 -0.01
CA ILE A 282 -22.55 22.91 -0.37
C ILE A 282 -23.47 22.95 -1.59
N GLU A 283 -22.96 22.52 -2.74
CA GLU A 283 -23.70 22.52 -3.99
C GLU A 283 -24.39 21.17 -4.19
N LEU A 284 -25.71 21.21 -4.42
CA LEU A 284 -26.54 20.04 -4.69
C LEU A 284 -26.94 20.02 -6.17
N ASN A 285 -27.11 18.83 -6.75
CA ASN A 285 -27.65 18.60 -8.10
C ASN A 285 -26.92 19.27 -9.28
N ARG A 286 -25.66 19.71 -9.13
CA ARG A 286 -24.89 20.38 -10.21
C ARG A 286 -24.90 19.65 -11.56
N ASN A 287 -24.91 18.31 -11.54
CA ASN A 287 -24.81 17.49 -12.75
C ASN A 287 -26.18 17.11 -13.36
N VAL A 288 -27.29 17.66 -12.85
CA VAL A 288 -28.60 17.48 -13.45
C VAL A 288 -28.72 18.38 -14.69
N SER A 289 -28.76 17.77 -15.88
CA SER A 289 -28.65 18.47 -17.17
C SER A 289 -29.99 18.79 -17.85
N SER A 290 -31.12 18.47 -17.21
CA SER A 290 -32.46 18.80 -17.73
C SER A 290 -33.49 18.96 -16.62
N ASN A 291 -34.52 19.78 -16.85
CA ASN A 291 -35.59 20.03 -15.87
C ASN A 291 -36.33 18.76 -15.44
N ALA A 292 -36.41 17.75 -16.32
CA ALA A 292 -37.05 16.47 -16.02
C ALA A 292 -36.22 15.57 -15.07
N GLY A 293 -34.94 15.88 -14.87
CA GLY A 293 -34.04 15.13 -14.00
C GLY A 293 -33.82 15.79 -12.63
N VAL A 294 -34.40 16.97 -12.37
CA VAL A 294 -34.26 17.66 -11.08
C VAL A 294 -35.11 16.92 -10.05
N PRO A 295 -34.53 16.46 -8.92
CA PRO A 295 -35.32 15.90 -7.82
C PRO A 295 -36.33 16.91 -7.29
N THR A 296 -37.55 16.47 -6.98
CA THR A 296 -38.58 17.33 -6.36
C THR A 296 -38.10 17.95 -5.05
N PHE A 297 -37.30 17.21 -4.30
CA PHE A 297 -36.76 17.62 -3.01
C PHE A 297 -35.23 17.53 -2.98
N SER A 298 -34.58 18.59 -2.50
CA SER A 298 -33.12 18.64 -2.38
C SER A 298 -32.70 19.30 -1.07
N GLY A 299 -31.89 18.61 -0.25
CA GLY A 299 -31.45 19.19 1.02
C GLY A 299 -31.01 18.17 2.06
N LEU A 300 -31.41 18.40 3.30
CA LEU A 300 -30.95 17.66 4.47
C LEU A 300 -32.04 16.72 4.99
N LYS A 301 -31.63 15.49 5.33
CA LYS A 301 -32.45 14.47 6.00
C LYS A 301 -31.94 14.22 7.41
N VAL A 302 -32.84 14.13 8.37
CA VAL A 302 -32.58 13.64 9.72
C VAL A 302 -33.26 12.28 9.88
N ASN A 303 -32.46 11.22 9.89
CA ASN A 303 -32.93 9.87 10.13
C ASN A 303 -33.36 9.71 11.60
N ARG A 304 -34.55 9.16 11.85
CA ARG A 304 -35.10 8.95 13.20
C ARG A 304 -35.07 7.49 13.68
N GLY A 305 -34.58 6.56 12.84
CA GLY A 305 -34.15 5.21 13.24
C GLY A 305 -35.15 4.08 12.91
N GLU A 306 -34.60 2.88 12.69
CA GLU A 306 -35.33 1.69 12.19
C GLU A 306 -36.25 1.00 13.21
N THR A 307 -36.11 1.28 14.51
CA THR A 307 -36.85 0.57 15.57
C THR A 307 -38.13 1.27 16.02
N SER A 308 -38.42 2.42 15.42
CA SER A 308 -39.54 3.24 15.82
C SER A 308 -40.79 2.91 15.01
N SER A 309 -41.95 2.93 15.68
CA SER A 309 -43.24 2.68 15.04
C SER A 309 -43.49 3.64 13.88
N ALA A 310 -44.40 3.29 12.96
CA ALA A 310 -44.82 4.08 11.78
C ALA A 310 -45.24 5.55 12.07
N THR A 311 -45.22 5.98 13.34
CA THR A 311 -45.43 7.34 13.82
C THR A 311 -44.16 8.19 13.85
N GLU A 312 -42.95 7.63 13.77
CA GLU A 312 -41.67 8.37 13.78
C GLU A 312 -41.03 8.41 12.39
N GLN A 313 -41.71 9.08 11.47
CA GLN A 313 -41.18 9.46 10.16
C GLN A 313 -39.93 10.33 10.24
N ASP A 314 -39.06 10.22 9.25
CA ASP A 314 -37.88 11.06 9.07
C ASP A 314 -38.28 12.52 8.82
N VAL A 315 -37.37 13.43 9.19
CA VAL A 315 -37.58 14.87 9.05
C VAL A 315 -36.63 15.42 8.01
N PHE A 316 -37.16 16.30 7.16
CA PHE A 316 -36.47 16.86 6.03
C PHE A 316 -36.47 18.38 6.11
N TRP A 317 -35.35 18.98 5.74
CA TRP A 317 -35.27 20.39 5.39
C TRP A 317 -34.75 20.50 3.97
N VAL A 318 -35.65 20.76 3.04
CA VAL A 318 -35.44 20.57 1.60
C VAL A 318 -35.98 21.74 0.81
N TRP A 319 -35.34 22.04 -0.30
CA TRP A 319 -35.95 22.83 -1.36
C TRP A 319 -37.01 21.96 -2.04
N ASP A 320 -38.24 22.44 -2.06
CA ASP A 320 -39.42 21.80 -2.67
C ASP A 320 -39.78 22.52 -3.97
N GLU A 321 -39.48 21.89 -5.10
CA GLU A 321 -39.80 22.38 -6.45
C GLU A 321 -41.31 22.37 -6.75
N SER A 322 -42.10 21.64 -5.97
CA SER A 322 -43.55 21.48 -6.18
C SER A 322 -44.38 22.48 -5.37
N ALA A 323 -43.76 23.17 -4.40
CA ALA A 323 -44.44 24.18 -3.61
C ALA A 323 -44.95 25.30 -4.53
N LEU A 324 -46.27 25.36 -4.66
CA LEU A 324 -46.95 26.36 -5.48
C LEU A 324 -46.70 27.76 -4.91
N ASP A 325 -46.53 28.75 -5.79
CA ASP A 325 -46.68 30.15 -5.42
C ASP A 325 -48.08 30.33 -4.83
N ASP A 326 -48.17 30.62 -3.53
CA ASP A 326 -49.45 30.82 -2.83
C ASP A 326 -50.14 32.14 -3.25
N GLY A 327 -49.61 32.81 -4.27
CA GLY A 327 -50.14 34.06 -4.80
C GLY A 327 -49.88 35.23 -3.87
N SER A 328 -49.06 35.06 -2.83
CA SER A 328 -48.62 36.15 -1.95
C SER A 328 -47.56 37.04 -2.59
N SER A 329 -47.39 36.99 -3.92
CA SER A 329 -46.50 37.89 -4.67
C SER A 329 -46.72 39.32 -4.19
N LEU A 330 -45.81 39.77 -3.32
CA LEU A 330 -45.70 41.17 -2.96
C LEU A 330 -45.62 41.90 -4.29
N THR A 331 -46.50 42.85 -4.51
CA THR A 331 -46.78 43.48 -5.81
C THR A 331 -45.58 44.23 -6.42
N ASP A 332 -44.39 44.06 -5.87
CA ASP A 332 -43.13 44.75 -6.13
C ASP A 332 -41.89 43.82 -6.25
N SER A 333 -42.03 42.49 -6.39
CA SER A 333 -40.91 41.59 -6.74
C SER A 333 -41.29 40.50 -7.75
N PRO A 334 -40.34 40.00 -8.57
CA PRO A 334 -40.61 38.88 -9.46
C PRO A 334 -41.14 37.72 -8.60
N GLY A 335 -42.25 37.11 -9.03
CA GLY A 335 -42.95 36.05 -8.29
C GLY A 335 -42.02 34.91 -7.86
N LEU A 336 -42.48 34.11 -6.90
CA LEU A 336 -41.70 32.99 -6.35
C LEU A 336 -41.19 32.12 -7.50
N ALA A 337 -39.87 31.96 -7.58
CA ALA A 337 -39.19 31.24 -8.64
C ALA A 337 -39.33 29.72 -8.49
N GLY A 338 -40.57 29.22 -8.46
CA GLY A 338 -40.91 27.81 -8.60
C GLY A 338 -40.39 26.90 -7.49
N GLY A 339 -40.58 27.26 -6.22
CA GLY A 339 -40.31 26.39 -5.08
C GLY A 339 -40.03 27.15 -3.78
N CYS A 340 -39.90 26.43 -2.67
CA CYS A 340 -39.51 27.03 -1.39
C CYS A 340 -38.75 26.04 -0.48
N TRP A 341 -38.05 26.58 0.52
CA TRP A 341 -37.49 25.76 1.59
C TRP A 341 -38.60 25.28 2.51
N THR A 342 -38.82 23.98 2.54
CA THR A 342 -39.89 23.34 3.30
C THR A 342 -39.29 22.43 4.37
N ALA A 343 -39.79 22.59 5.60
CA ALA A 343 -39.58 21.64 6.67
C ALA A 343 -40.79 20.70 6.73
N LEU A 344 -40.55 19.41 6.46
CA LEU A 344 -41.62 18.42 6.40
C LEU A 344 -41.16 17.06 6.91
N ARG A 345 -42.12 16.18 7.15
CA ARG A 345 -41.88 14.78 7.54
C ARG A 345 -42.40 13.85 6.44
N GLY A 346 -41.68 12.75 6.20
CA GLY A 346 -41.97 11.83 5.10
C GLY A 346 -42.01 10.36 5.52
N THR A 347 -42.85 9.56 4.87
CA THR A 347 -42.85 8.10 5.07
C THR A 347 -41.49 7.50 4.69
N THR A 348 -40.96 6.63 5.55
CA THR A 348 -39.72 5.90 5.29
C THR A 348 -40.02 4.74 4.35
N ASP A 349 -39.50 4.76 3.12
CA ASP A 349 -39.27 3.52 2.38
C ASP A 349 -38.09 2.82 3.07
N ASN A 350 -38.38 1.76 3.84
CA ASN A 350 -37.43 0.75 4.30
C ASN A 350 -35.93 1.14 4.25
N ASP A 351 -35.43 1.72 5.35
CA ASP A 351 -34.14 2.42 5.58
C ASP A 351 -32.85 1.57 5.39
N SER A 352 -32.87 0.55 4.53
CA SER A 352 -31.73 -0.31 4.19
C SER A 352 -30.70 0.36 3.25
N GLY A 353 -30.84 1.68 3.01
CA GLY A 353 -29.99 2.51 2.15
C GLY A 353 -30.38 3.99 2.26
N PRO A 354 -29.76 4.90 1.48
CA PRO A 354 -30.21 6.29 1.38
C PRO A 354 -31.61 6.32 0.72
N SER A 355 -32.62 6.19 1.58
CA SER A 355 -34.04 6.20 1.26
C SER A 355 -34.52 7.60 0.89
N ALA A 356 -35.22 7.72 -0.24
CA ALA A 356 -35.58 8.99 -0.85
C ALA A 356 -36.95 9.47 -0.34
N ILE A 357 -37.06 10.76 -0.04
CA ILE A 357 -38.34 11.40 0.23
C ILE A 357 -39.26 11.28 -1.00
N SER A 358 -40.51 10.84 -0.80
CA SER A 358 -41.47 10.68 -1.90
C SER A 358 -42.03 12.04 -2.35
N SER A 359 -42.35 12.21 -3.63
CA SER A 359 -42.92 13.45 -4.18
C SER A 359 -44.35 13.78 -3.69
N GLN A 360 -44.91 12.97 -2.80
CA GLN A 360 -46.28 13.11 -2.27
C GLN A 360 -46.30 13.58 -0.81
N GLU A 361 -45.14 13.75 -0.18
CA GLU A 361 -45.07 14.19 1.22
C GLU A 361 -45.50 15.66 1.34
N SER A 362 -46.46 15.92 2.23
CA SER A 362 -47.06 17.25 2.44
C SER A 362 -47.23 17.60 3.92
N SER A 363 -46.82 16.70 4.82
CA SER A 363 -46.94 16.92 6.27
C SER A 363 -45.84 17.85 6.75
N LEU A 364 -46.17 19.12 6.99
CA LEU A 364 -45.25 20.12 7.51
C LEU A 364 -44.84 19.82 8.97
N VAL A 365 -43.66 20.30 9.35
CA VAL A 365 -43.19 20.30 10.75
C VAL A 365 -42.89 21.70 11.24
N ASP A 366 -42.97 21.90 12.56
CA ASP A 366 -42.73 23.20 13.18
C ASP A 366 -41.23 23.55 13.23
N ILE A 367 -40.91 24.81 12.93
CA ILE A 367 -39.56 25.37 13.11
C ILE A 367 -39.55 26.22 14.37
N ARG A 368 -38.66 25.89 15.31
CA ARG A 368 -38.43 26.71 16.51
C ARG A 368 -37.06 27.39 16.42
N CYS A 369 -37.05 28.71 16.46
CA CYS A 369 -35.84 29.52 16.54
C CYS A 369 -36.05 30.69 17.51
N ARG A 370 -34.96 31.38 17.86
CA ARG A 370 -35.03 32.56 18.75
C ARG A 370 -35.61 33.78 18.04
N ILE A 371 -35.19 34.02 16.81
CA ILE A 371 -35.65 35.11 15.93
C ILE A 371 -35.76 34.54 14.52
N ILE A 372 -36.88 34.80 13.86
CA ILE A 372 -37.08 34.55 12.43
C ILE A 372 -37.27 35.90 11.73
N TYR A 373 -36.54 36.12 10.65
CA TYR A 373 -36.73 37.28 9.77
C TYR A 373 -37.50 36.80 8.54
N ALA A 374 -38.83 36.89 8.62
CA ALA A 374 -39.74 36.49 7.55
C ALA A 374 -41.00 37.36 7.58
N THR A 375 -41.72 37.39 6.46
CA THR A 375 -43.05 38.02 6.36
C THR A 375 -44.10 37.02 6.83
N ALA A 376 -44.82 37.32 7.91
CA ALA A 376 -45.98 36.53 8.31
C ALA A 376 -47.17 36.85 7.40
N THR A 377 -47.66 35.85 6.65
CA THR A 377 -48.80 36.01 5.73
C THR A 377 -50.15 35.91 6.43
N SER A 378 -50.20 35.30 7.62
CA SER A 378 -51.40 35.20 8.45
C SER A 378 -51.05 35.07 9.94
N ALA A 379 -51.98 35.46 10.81
CA ALA A 379 -51.93 35.20 12.24
C ALA A 379 -53.03 34.19 12.61
N GLN A 380 -52.75 33.29 13.55
CA GLN A 380 -53.72 32.29 14.00
C GLN A 380 -54.89 32.92 14.79
N TYR A 381 -54.60 34.00 15.51
CA TYR A 381 -55.57 34.78 16.29
C TYR A 381 -55.63 36.22 15.76
N ALA A 382 -56.58 37.03 16.24
CA ALA A 382 -56.87 38.33 15.61
C ALA A 382 -56.96 39.53 16.57
N ASP A 383 -56.63 39.36 17.85
CA ASP A 383 -56.59 40.44 18.85
C ASP A 383 -55.15 40.80 19.25
N ILE A 384 -54.96 42.08 19.55
CA ILE A 384 -53.73 42.62 20.11
C ILE A 384 -54.01 42.86 21.60
N ALA A 385 -53.23 42.21 22.45
CA ALA A 385 -53.42 42.29 23.89
C ALA A 385 -52.12 42.53 24.64
N GLU A 386 -52.22 43.25 25.75
CA GLU A 386 -51.12 43.55 26.66
C GLU A 386 -51.42 43.02 28.06
N ARG A 387 -50.39 42.62 28.81
CA ARG A 387 -50.54 42.20 30.21
C ARG A 387 -50.61 43.42 31.15
N PHE A 388 -51.59 43.42 32.05
CA PHE A 388 -51.80 44.44 33.10
C PHE A 388 -52.01 43.80 34.47
N ALA A 389 -51.44 44.37 35.53
CA ALA A 389 -51.59 43.89 36.89
C ALA A 389 -53.06 44.00 37.37
N ALA A 390 -53.62 42.88 37.83
CA ALA A 390 -55.03 42.72 38.17
C ALA A 390 -55.25 42.61 39.69
N ASP A 391 -56.34 43.21 40.18
CA ASP A 391 -56.76 43.13 41.59
C ASP A 391 -57.12 41.72 42.06
N ALA A 392 -57.53 40.86 41.12
CA ALA A 392 -57.93 39.48 41.36
C ALA A 392 -57.82 38.68 40.06
N VAL A 393 -57.88 37.35 40.17
CA VAL A 393 -57.95 36.46 39.01
C VAL A 393 -59.19 36.78 38.18
N MET A 394 -59.00 37.15 36.92
CA MET A 394 -60.08 37.51 36.00
C MET A 394 -60.35 36.39 35.02
N THR A 395 -61.63 36.20 34.71
CA THR A 395 -62.03 35.12 33.78
C THR A 395 -61.93 35.57 32.31
N PRO A 396 -61.72 34.64 31.37
CA PRO A 396 -61.73 34.94 29.94
C PRO A 396 -62.99 35.69 29.51
N GLY A 397 -62.80 36.74 28.70
CA GLY A 397 -63.87 37.61 28.23
C GLY A 397 -64.36 38.63 29.26
N ALA A 398 -63.78 38.70 30.47
CA ALA A 398 -64.20 39.68 31.45
C ALA A 398 -63.91 41.11 30.96
N VAL A 399 -64.88 42.01 31.14
CA VAL A 399 -64.73 43.43 30.84
C VAL A 399 -63.99 44.10 31.99
N VAL A 400 -62.93 44.82 31.67
CA VAL A 400 -62.05 45.45 32.67
C VAL A 400 -61.98 46.96 32.49
N MET A 401 -61.70 47.64 33.58
CA MET A 401 -61.49 49.08 33.64
C MET A 401 -60.22 49.42 34.40
N PHE A 402 -59.67 50.60 34.13
CA PHE A 402 -58.58 51.13 34.96
C PHE A 402 -59.07 51.49 36.36
N GLY A 403 -58.24 51.16 37.35
CA GLY A 403 -58.47 51.42 38.76
C GLY A 403 -58.50 50.15 39.61
N GLY A 404 -58.68 50.33 40.91
CA GLY A 404 -58.51 49.25 41.89
C GLY A 404 -57.29 49.47 42.78
N ALA A 405 -56.77 48.38 43.35
CA ALA A 405 -55.51 48.37 44.09
C ALA A 405 -54.28 48.19 43.18
N GLN A 406 -54.47 47.57 42.02
CA GLN A 406 -53.53 47.36 40.93
C GLN A 406 -53.91 48.22 39.72
N GLU A 407 -53.47 47.86 38.51
CA GLU A 407 -53.73 48.62 37.30
C GLU A 407 -55.19 48.46 36.83
N ILE A 408 -55.74 47.25 36.90
CA ILE A 408 -57.08 46.92 36.40
C ILE A 408 -57.96 46.16 37.40
N THR A 409 -59.26 46.39 37.28
CA THR A 409 -60.34 45.62 37.93
C THR A 409 -61.46 45.30 36.94
N GLU A 410 -62.25 44.26 37.21
CA GLU A 410 -63.46 43.99 36.45
C GLU A 410 -64.50 45.10 36.68
N THR A 411 -65.17 45.52 35.59
CA THR A 411 -66.19 46.57 35.66
C THR A 411 -67.39 46.12 36.48
N ALA A 412 -67.88 46.95 37.41
CA ALA A 412 -69.09 46.68 38.20
C ALA A 412 -70.22 47.70 37.98
N GLU A 413 -70.03 48.64 37.06
CA GLU A 413 -70.94 49.74 36.80
C GLU A 413 -71.42 49.72 35.33
N GLU A 414 -72.71 50.01 35.11
CA GLU A 414 -73.24 50.21 33.76
C GLU A 414 -72.68 51.49 33.14
N LEU A 415 -72.40 51.45 31.84
CA LEU A 415 -71.94 52.63 31.06
C LEU A 415 -70.70 53.31 31.69
N SER A 416 -69.76 52.52 32.19
CA SER A 416 -68.51 53.07 32.71
C SER A 416 -67.71 53.70 31.57
N ASP A 417 -67.17 54.88 31.82
CA ASP A 417 -66.23 55.61 30.94
C ASP A 417 -64.78 55.16 31.12
N LYS A 418 -64.51 54.29 32.10
CA LYS A 418 -63.18 53.77 32.43
C LYS A 418 -62.91 52.39 31.82
N VAL A 419 -63.85 51.86 31.04
CA VAL A 419 -63.69 50.55 30.41
C VAL A 419 -62.53 50.60 29.43
N PHE A 420 -61.59 49.68 29.61
CA PHE A 420 -60.30 49.71 28.94
C PHE A 420 -60.07 48.52 28.02
N GLY A 421 -60.75 47.41 28.25
CA GLY A 421 -60.63 46.26 27.36
C GLY A 421 -61.31 45.02 27.90
N VAL A 422 -60.93 43.89 27.32
CA VAL A 422 -61.51 42.58 27.62
C VAL A 422 -60.40 41.56 27.83
N VAL A 423 -60.50 40.73 28.86
CA VAL A 423 -59.53 39.66 29.12
C VAL A 423 -59.51 38.67 27.95
N SER A 424 -58.36 38.51 27.30
CA SER A 424 -58.11 37.57 26.21
C SER A 424 -57.26 36.38 26.68
N THR A 425 -57.49 35.22 26.08
CA THR A 425 -56.72 33.99 26.33
C THR A 425 -55.77 33.63 25.20
N GLN A 426 -55.99 34.17 24.00
CA GLN A 426 -55.27 33.78 22.78
C GLN A 426 -55.01 35.00 21.87
N PRO A 427 -54.27 36.02 22.34
CA PRO A 427 -53.93 37.15 21.49
C PRO A 427 -53.02 36.77 20.31
N ALA A 428 -53.28 37.38 19.16
CA ALA A 428 -52.44 37.31 17.96
C ALA A 428 -51.07 37.93 18.20
N TYR A 429 -51.08 39.03 18.93
CA TYR A 429 -49.88 39.77 19.30
C TYR A 429 -49.91 40.05 20.80
N MET A 430 -48.94 39.47 21.50
CA MET A 430 -48.78 39.59 22.95
C MET A 430 -47.77 40.69 23.28
N MET A 431 -48.26 41.81 23.80
CA MET A 431 -47.44 42.88 24.35
C MET A 431 -47.16 42.62 25.83
N ASN A 432 -45.94 42.98 26.27
CA ASN A 432 -45.50 42.82 27.66
C ASN A 432 -45.73 41.40 28.24
N SER A 433 -45.56 40.36 27.41
CA SER A 433 -45.93 38.98 27.73
C SER A 433 -45.22 38.39 28.96
N GLY A 434 -44.08 38.97 29.35
CA GLY A 434 -43.27 38.58 30.51
C GLY A 434 -43.64 39.24 31.84
N ALA A 435 -44.62 40.15 31.89
CA ALA A 435 -44.97 40.88 33.13
C ALA A 435 -45.52 39.98 34.26
N GLY A 436 -46.14 38.85 33.93
CA GLY A 436 -46.71 37.92 34.90
C GLY A 436 -47.47 36.77 34.25
N ASN A 437 -48.19 36.01 35.06
CA ASN A 437 -49.08 34.94 34.59
C ASN A 437 -50.52 35.45 34.40
N ASN A 438 -51.44 34.60 33.93
CA ASN A 438 -52.83 35.01 33.68
C ASN A 438 -53.63 35.35 34.95
N ASP A 439 -53.17 34.90 36.12
CA ASP A 439 -53.84 35.15 37.40
C ASP A 439 -53.53 36.55 37.94
N SER A 440 -52.29 37.00 37.75
CA SER A 440 -51.81 38.30 38.23
C SER A 440 -51.82 39.39 37.16
N HIS A 441 -51.55 39.02 35.91
CA HIS A 441 -51.40 39.94 34.79
C HIS A 441 -52.09 39.41 33.51
N PRO A 442 -53.42 39.24 33.48
CA PRO A 442 -54.11 38.72 32.31
C PRO A 442 -53.84 39.58 31.07
N PHE A 443 -53.86 38.96 29.89
CA PHE A 443 -53.85 39.71 28.63
C PHE A 443 -55.17 40.45 28.46
N VAL A 444 -55.13 41.75 28.21
CA VAL A 444 -56.29 42.58 27.93
C VAL A 444 -56.26 42.98 26.46
N ALA A 445 -57.23 42.46 25.69
CA ALA A 445 -57.44 42.84 24.31
C ALA A 445 -58.01 44.27 24.25
N MET A 446 -57.24 45.17 23.63
CA MET A 446 -57.65 46.55 23.37
C MET A 446 -58.30 46.68 21.99
N THR A 447 -57.86 45.86 21.04
CA THR A 447 -58.37 45.84 19.66
C THR A 447 -58.35 44.44 19.07
N GLY A 448 -59.32 44.14 18.22
CA GLY A 448 -59.40 42.91 17.45
C GLY A 448 -60.53 41.98 17.90
N ARG A 449 -60.51 40.73 17.42
CA ARG A 449 -61.59 39.78 17.69
C ARG A 449 -61.32 39.00 18.97
N THR A 450 -62.16 39.17 19.98
CA THR A 450 -62.09 38.38 21.23
C THR A 450 -63.50 38.06 21.74
N PRO A 451 -63.71 36.90 22.38
CA PRO A 451 -64.92 36.63 23.14
C PRO A 451 -65.09 37.64 24.29
N VAL A 452 -66.30 38.17 24.47
CA VAL A 452 -66.67 39.07 25.55
C VAL A 452 -67.75 38.42 26.39
N ARG A 453 -67.59 38.43 27.71
CA ARG A 453 -68.61 37.99 28.65
C ARG A 453 -69.74 39.01 28.65
N VAL A 454 -70.93 38.56 28.29
CA VAL A 454 -72.14 39.38 28.20
C VAL A 454 -73.25 38.82 29.08
N THR A 455 -74.05 39.70 29.65
CA THR A 455 -75.33 39.38 30.31
C THR A 455 -76.49 39.91 29.48
N GLY A 456 -77.60 39.19 29.46
CA GLY A 456 -78.77 39.51 28.63
C GLY A 456 -78.65 39.05 27.18
N ILE A 457 -79.70 39.37 26.42
CA ILE A 457 -79.79 39.08 24.98
C ILE A 457 -78.93 40.07 24.21
N VAL A 458 -78.16 39.56 23.24
CA VAL A 458 -77.30 40.35 22.34
C VAL A 458 -77.59 39.94 20.90
N ASN A 459 -77.77 40.90 20.01
CA ASN A 459 -77.86 40.64 18.57
C ASN A 459 -76.53 40.95 17.88
N LYS A 460 -76.24 40.21 16.82
CA LYS A 460 -75.12 40.52 15.92
C LYS A 460 -75.20 41.99 15.47
N GLY A 461 -74.11 42.73 15.68
CA GLY A 461 -73.99 44.15 15.38
C GLY A 461 -74.29 45.08 16.56
N ASP A 462 -74.79 44.57 17.69
CA ASP A 462 -75.06 45.41 18.86
C ASP A 462 -73.77 46.03 19.42
N ARG A 463 -73.89 47.28 19.88
CA ARG A 463 -72.84 47.92 20.66
C ARG A 463 -72.83 47.32 22.05
N LEU A 464 -71.66 46.88 22.51
CA LEU A 464 -71.52 46.40 23.88
C LEU A 464 -70.99 47.51 24.78
N VAL A 465 -71.62 47.65 25.94
CA VAL A 465 -71.24 48.57 27.03
C VAL A 465 -71.14 47.78 28.33
N SER A 466 -70.40 48.26 29.34
CA SER A 466 -70.35 47.55 30.63
C SER A 466 -71.74 47.43 31.26
N SER A 467 -71.97 46.34 31.99
CA SER A 467 -73.22 46.09 32.70
C SER A 467 -73.05 46.26 34.22
N SER A 468 -74.16 46.13 34.95
CA SER A 468 -74.17 46.09 36.42
C SER A 468 -73.68 44.76 36.99
N VAL A 469 -73.55 43.72 36.16
CA VAL A 469 -73.03 42.41 36.56
C VAL A 469 -71.52 42.41 36.34
N LYS A 470 -70.78 42.21 37.43
CA LYS A 470 -69.32 42.35 37.47
C LYS A 470 -68.62 41.59 36.32
N GLY A 471 -67.73 42.28 35.61
CA GLY A 471 -66.92 41.73 34.53
C GLY A 471 -67.71 41.36 33.28
N THR A 472 -68.95 41.83 33.12
CA THR A 472 -69.77 41.51 31.94
C THR A 472 -70.28 42.77 31.24
N ALA A 473 -70.39 42.69 29.91
CA ALA A 473 -71.02 43.69 29.07
C ALA A 473 -72.52 43.40 28.88
N ARG A 474 -73.24 44.35 28.32
CA ARG A 474 -74.59 44.15 27.78
C ARG A 474 -74.74 44.90 26.46
N ALA A 475 -75.77 44.55 25.68
CA ALA A 475 -76.17 45.37 24.55
C ALA A 475 -76.61 46.77 25.02
N ALA A 476 -76.15 47.81 24.31
CA ALA A 476 -76.64 49.16 24.48
C ALA A 476 -78.12 49.22 24.06
N ARG A 477 -78.96 49.89 24.86
CA ARG A 477 -80.39 49.99 24.59
C ARG A 477 -80.64 51.02 23.47
N THR A 478 -81.70 50.82 22.70
CA THR A 478 -82.12 51.81 21.69
C THR A 478 -82.45 53.15 22.35
N GLY A 479 -81.82 54.23 21.88
CA GLY A 479 -81.99 55.58 22.45
C GLY A 479 -81.20 55.85 23.73
N GLU A 480 -80.38 54.90 24.18
CA GLU A 480 -79.47 55.10 25.31
C GLU A 480 -78.38 56.12 24.99
N SER A 481 -78.16 57.07 25.89
CA SER A 481 -77.08 58.05 25.74
C SER A 481 -75.74 57.37 25.99
N ILE A 482 -75.01 57.11 24.92
CA ILE A 482 -73.67 56.51 24.95
C ILE A 482 -72.68 57.40 24.21
N ASN A 483 -71.44 57.43 24.68
CA ASN A 483 -70.31 58.04 24.00
C ASN A 483 -69.30 56.94 23.59
N PRO A 484 -68.25 57.25 22.80
CA PRO A 484 -67.26 56.27 22.40
C PRO A 484 -66.51 55.57 23.54
N PHE A 485 -66.35 56.20 24.71
CA PHE A 485 -65.66 55.64 25.88
C PHE A 485 -66.50 54.57 26.61
N HIS A 486 -67.84 54.60 26.48
CA HIS A 486 -68.69 53.54 27.02
C HIS A 486 -68.65 52.25 26.18
N VAL A 487 -68.21 52.34 24.92
CA VAL A 487 -68.35 51.26 23.94
C VAL A 487 -67.10 50.37 23.96
N ILE A 488 -67.29 49.11 24.36
CA ILE A 488 -66.26 48.07 24.34
C ILE A 488 -66.00 47.60 22.91
N GLY A 489 -67.06 47.47 22.12
CA GLY A 489 -66.97 46.86 20.80
C GLY A 489 -68.32 46.62 20.13
N ARG A 490 -68.31 45.67 19.19
CA ARG A 490 -69.49 45.20 18.47
C ARG A 490 -69.59 43.69 18.52
N ALA A 491 -70.78 43.19 18.82
CA ALA A 491 -71.08 41.77 18.74
C ALA A 491 -70.97 41.26 17.28
N LEU A 492 -70.26 40.15 17.06
CA LEU A 492 -70.12 39.48 15.76
C LEU A 492 -71.10 38.32 15.61
N GLU A 493 -71.73 37.91 16.70
CA GLU A 493 -72.73 36.85 16.79
C GLU A 493 -73.85 37.25 17.75
N SER A 494 -75.00 36.56 17.66
CA SER A 494 -76.14 36.78 18.55
C SER A 494 -76.12 35.78 19.70
N LYS A 495 -76.56 36.23 20.88
CA LYS A 495 -76.87 35.40 22.06
C LYS A 495 -78.33 35.60 22.44
N SER A 496 -79.13 34.54 22.36
CA SER A 496 -80.56 34.55 22.65
C SER A 496 -80.91 34.29 24.12
N ASP A 497 -79.98 33.75 24.89
CA ASP A 497 -80.14 33.52 26.32
C ASP A 497 -79.94 34.82 27.12
N ALA A 498 -80.67 35.01 28.22
CA ALA A 498 -80.59 36.20 29.06
C ALA A 498 -79.52 36.11 30.17
N GLY A 499 -78.96 34.93 30.44
CA GLY A 499 -77.90 34.71 31.43
C GLY A 499 -76.53 35.25 31.01
N ILE A 500 -75.48 34.87 31.74
CA ILE A 500 -74.11 35.21 31.40
C ILE A 500 -73.57 34.21 30.37
N GLY A 501 -72.94 34.69 29.31
CA GLY A 501 -72.25 33.84 28.33
C GLY A 501 -71.21 34.62 27.54
N LEU A 502 -70.47 33.94 26.68
CA LEU A 502 -69.49 34.56 25.79
C LEU A 502 -70.13 34.90 24.45
N VAL A 503 -69.77 36.06 23.90
CA VAL A 503 -70.11 36.48 22.54
C VAL A 503 -68.83 36.96 21.86
N ASN A 504 -68.50 36.40 20.70
CA ASN A 504 -67.42 36.91 19.86
C ASN A 504 -67.70 38.34 19.46
N CYS A 505 -66.75 39.23 19.75
CA CYS A 505 -66.88 40.65 19.44
C CYS A 505 -65.65 41.16 18.71
N PHE A 506 -65.85 42.18 17.89
CA PHE A 506 -64.76 43.09 17.55
C PHE A 506 -64.64 44.10 18.69
N VAL A 507 -63.63 43.93 19.52
CA VAL A 507 -63.29 44.86 20.60
C VAL A 507 -62.49 46.01 20.01
N GLN A 508 -62.86 47.21 20.43
CA GLN A 508 -62.18 48.46 20.13
C GLN A 508 -62.42 49.38 21.32
N ALA A 509 -61.80 49.07 22.44
CA ALA A 509 -61.86 49.93 23.61
C ALA A 509 -61.10 51.23 23.29
N LYS A 510 -61.75 52.36 23.55
CA LYS A 510 -61.20 53.70 23.32
C LYS A 510 -60.55 54.18 24.61
N ASN A 511 -59.25 54.44 24.55
CA ASN A 511 -58.47 55.02 25.65
C ASN A 511 -58.51 56.54 25.61
#